data_AF-A0A3D2SN32-F1
#
_entry.id   AF-A0A3D2SN32-F1
#
_cell.length_a   1.000
_cell.length_b   1.000
_cell.length_c   1.000
_cell.angle_alpha   90.00
_cell.angle_beta   90.00
_cell.angle_gamma   90.00
#
_symmetry.space_group_name_H-M   'P 1'
#
loop_
_entity.id
_entity.type
_entity.pdbx_description
1 polymer ?
#
loop_
_entity_poly.entity_id
_entity_poly.type
_entity_poly.pdbx_seq_one_letter_code
_entity_poly.pdbx_strand_id
1 'polypeptide(L)' 'MVFLNKCDLVDDEELLELVEMEVRELLSTYDFPGDDTPVIRGSALKALEGDAGEYGEKSVLDL' A
#
# COMPACT_ATOMS: atom_id res chain seq x y z
N MET A 1 2.35 9.47 -4.42
CA MET A 1 2.28 8.52 -3.29
C MET A 1 1.08 7.62 -3.52
N VAL A 2 1.21 6.33 -3.24
CA VAL A 2 0.18 5.29 -3.40
C VAL A 2 -0.03 4.61 -2.06
N PHE A 3 -1.29 4.33 -1.71
CA PHE A 3 -1.64 3.57 -0.53
C PHE A 3 -2.39 2.31 -0.94
N LEU A 4 -1.77 1.15 -0.73
CA LEU A 4 -2.40 -0.15 -0.91
C LEU A 4 -3.19 -0.46 0.35
N ASN A 5 -4.52 -0.38 0.24
CA ASN A 5 -5.44 -0.60 1.35
C ASN A 5 -5.85 -2.07 1.46
N LYS A 6 -6.27 -2.48 2.66
CA LYS A 6 -6.73 -3.84 3.01
C LYS A 6 -5.63 -4.91 2.95
N CYS A 7 -4.38 -4.53 3.19
CA CYS A 7 -3.29 -5.50 3.30
C CYS A 7 -3.48 -6.50 4.46
N ASP A 8 -4.37 -6.19 5.42
CA ASP A 8 -4.75 -7.11 6.51
C ASP A 8 -5.57 -8.33 6.05
N LEU A 9 -6.12 -8.30 4.83
CA LEU A 9 -6.86 -9.42 4.24
C LEU A 9 -6.01 -10.25 3.27
N VAL A 10 -4.77 -9.83 3.01
CA VAL A 10 -3.86 -10.47 2.07
C VAL A 10 -2.63 -10.93 2.85
N ASP A 11 -2.60 -12.22 3.16
CA ASP A 11 -1.50 -12.84 3.92
C ASP A 11 -0.27 -13.17 3.05
N ASP A 12 -0.41 -13.09 1.72
CA ASP A 12 0.63 -13.45 0.76
C ASP A 12 1.41 -12.20 0.29
N GLU A 13 2.67 -12.12 0.71
CA GLU A 13 3.57 -11.03 0.37
C GLU A 13 3.90 -10.99 -1.13
N GLU A 14 3.97 -12.14 -1.81
CA GLU A 14 4.24 -12.21 -3.25
C GLU A 14 3.09 -11.57 -4.04
N LEU A 15 1.84 -11.73 -3.57
CA LEU A 15 0.68 -11.10 -4.19
C LEU A 15 0.71 -9.58 -4.03
N LEU A 16 1.15 -9.07 -2.88
CA LEU A 16 1.28 -7.63 -2.63
C LEU A 16 2.38 -7.01 -3.49
N GLU A 17 3.51 -7.70 -3.66
CA GLU A 17 4.58 -7.28 -4.56
C GLU A 17 4.13 -7.24 -6.02
N LEU A 18 3.38 -8.25 -6.47
CA LEU A 18 2.83 -8.28 -7.83
C LEU A 18 1.91 -7.10 -8.11
N VAL A 19 1.00 -6.79 -7.18
CA VAL A 19 0.09 -5.65 -7.30
C VAL A 19 0.85 -4.32 -7.27
N GLU A 20 1.89 -4.21 -6.45
CA GLU A 20 2.74 -3.03 -6.44
C GLU A 20 3.41 -2.81 -7.80
N MET A 21 3.96 -3.86 -8.40
CA MET A 21 4.55 -3.79 -9.74
C MET A 21 3.53 -3.32 -10.79
N GLU A 22 2.32 -3.89 -10.78
CA GLU A 22 1.25 -3.47 -11.70
C GLU A 22 0.87 -1.99 -11.53
N VAL A 23 0.80 -1.49 -10.30
CA VAL A 23 0.50 -0.08 -10.03
C VAL A 23 1.63 0.84 -10.50
N ARG A 24 2.89 0.43 -10.33
CA ARG A 24 4.06 1.19 -10.82
C ARG A 24 4.08 1.24 -12.34
N GLU A 25 3.82 0.12 -13.01
CA GLU A 25 3.69 0.07 -14.47
C GLU A 25 2.54 0.94 -14.97
N LEU A 26 1.40 0.93 -14.27
CA LEU A 26 0.27 1.79 -14.60
C LEU A 26 0.63 3.28 -14.48
N LEU A 27 1.29 3.67 -13.39
CA LEU A 27 1.76 5.05 -13.20
C LEU A 27 2.73 5.46 -14.32
N SER A 28 3.72 4.62 -14.63
CA SER A 28 4.68 4.86 -15.70
C SER A 28 4.02 4.96 -17.08
N THR A 29 2.95 4.18 -17.33
CA THR A 29 2.16 4.24 -18.58
C THR A 29 1.43 5.58 -18.73
N TYR A 30 1.05 6.22 -17.63
CA TYR A 30 0.42 7.53 -17.61
C TYR A 30 1.42 8.70 -17.44
N ASP A 31 2.71 8.48 -17.73
CA ASP A 31 3.79 9.46 -17.58
C ASP A 31 3.98 9.99 -16.12
N PHE A 32 3.53 9.23 -15.12
CA PHE A 32 3.85 9.48 -13.72
C PHE A 32 5.12 8.73 -13.29
N PRO A 33 5.85 9.22 -12.27
CA PRO A 33 7.07 8.56 -11.79
C PRO A 33 6.74 7.29 -10.99
N GLY A 34 6.44 6.19 -11.67
CA GLY A 34 6.07 4.91 -11.05
C GLY A 34 7.13 4.36 -10.10
N ASP A 35 8.41 4.45 -10.47
CA ASP A 35 9.53 3.94 -9.66
C ASP A 35 9.82 4.79 -8.41
N ASP A 36 9.74 6.12 -8.54
CA ASP A 36 10.02 7.05 -7.42
C ASP A 36 8.80 7.27 -6.53
N THR A 37 7.61 6.78 -6.92
CA THR A 37 6.41 6.98 -6.14
C THR A 37 6.44 6.09 -4.88
N PRO A 38 6.33 6.67 -3.66
CA PRO A 38 6.25 5.88 -2.45
C PRO A 38 4.95 5.08 -2.42
N VAL A 39 5.05 3.78 -2.15
CA VAL A 39 3.94 2.84 -2.01
C VAL A 39 3.88 2.38 -0.55
N ILE A 40 2.78 2.69 0.12
CA ILE A 40 2.55 2.33 1.52
C ILE A 40 1.52 1.21 1.56
N ARG A 41 1.84 0.13 2.27
CA ARG A 41 0.96 -1.02 2.46
C ARG A 41 0.27 -0.90 3.81
N GLY A 42 -1.05 -0.96 3.84
CA GLY A 42 -1.79 -0.69 5.08
C GLY A 42 -3.25 -1.10 5.03
N SER A 43 -3.93 -0.83 6.14
CA SER A 43 -5.37 -1.00 6.27
C SER A 43 -5.97 0.17 7.01
N ALA A 44 -6.66 1.03 6.26
CA ALA A 44 -7.38 2.17 6.84
C ALA A 44 -8.48 1.72 7.81
N LEU A 45 -9.01 0.50 7.64
CA LEU A 45 -9.96 -0.08 8.58
C LEU A 45 -9.29 -0.41 9.91
N LYS A 46 -8.14 -1.09 9.89
CA LYS A 46 -7.36 -1.37 11.10
C LYS A 46 -6.87 -0.11 11.80
N ALA A 47 -6.44 0.89 11.03
CA ALA A 47 -6.08 2.19 11.57
C ALA A 47 -7.27 2.88 12.25
N LEU A 48 -8.47 2.80 11.68
CA LEU A 48 -9.69 3.36 12.29
C LEU A 48 -10.13 2.57 13.54
N GLU A 49 -9.87 1.26 13.57
CA GLU A 49 -10.11 0.39 14.74
C GLU A 49 -9.09 0.64 15.88
N GLY A 50 -8.07 1.48 15.66
CA GLY A 50 -7.02 1.77 16.64
C GLY A 50 -5.99 0.65 16.77
N ASP A 51 -5.84 -0.17 15.73
CA ASP A 51 -4.84 -1.24 15.71
C ASP A 51 -3.43 -0.64 15.62
N ALA A 52 -2.56 -0.93 16.58
CA ALA A 52 -1.16 -0.52 16.57
C ALA A 52 -0.24 -1.46 15.75
N GLY A 53 -0.82 -2.45 15.08
CA GLY A 53 -0.16 -3.41 14.22
C GLY A 53 0.47 -2.78 12.96
N GLU A 54 1.20 -3.60 12.22
CA GLU A 54 1.98 -3.20 11.03
C GLU A 54 1.12 -2.50 9.97
N TYR A 55 -0.12 -2.97 9.77
CA TYR A 55 -1.08 -2.41 8.82
C TYR A 55 -2.08 -1.42 9.44
N GLY A 56 -1.94 -1.10 10.72
CA GLY A 56 -2.90 -0.26 11.46
C GLY A 56 -2.54 1.22 11.44
N GLU A 57 -2.59 1.87 12.60
CA GLU A 57 -2.35 3.32 12.79
C GLU A 57 -1.02 3.76 12.16
N LYS A 58 0.03 2.94 12.25
CA LYS A 58 1.35 3.25 11.68
C LYS A 58 1.28 3.45 10.17
N SER A 59 0.58 2.56 9.46
CA SER A 59 0.47 2.66 8.00
C SER A 59 -0.24 3.94 7.55
N VAL A 60 -1.15 4.48 8.37
CA VAL A 60 -1.85 5.74 8.08
C VAL A 60 -1.07 6.97 8.53
N LEU A 61 -0.20 6.84 9.53
CA LEU A 61 0.71 7.92 9.94
C LEU A 61 1.87 8.12 8.96
N ASP A 62 2.23 7.08 8.21
CA ASP A 62 3.28 7.12 7.18
C ASP A 62 2.79 7.68 5.82
N LEU A 63 1.48 7.95 5.67
CA LEU A 63 0.87 8.71 4.55
C LEU A 63 1.26 10.20 4.59
#